data_AF-A0A067K4S7-F1
#
_entry.id   AF-A0A067K4S7-F1
#
_cell.length_a   1.000
_cell.length_b   1.000
_cell.length_c   1.000
_cell.angle_alpha   90.00
_cell.angle_beta   90.00
_cell.angle_gamma   90.00
#
_symmetry.space_group_name_H-M   'P 1'
#
loop_
_entity.id
_entity.type
_entity.pdbx_description
1 polymer ?
#
loop_
_entity_poly.entity_id
_entity_poly.type
_entity_poly.pdbx_seq_one_letter_code
_entity_poly.pdbx_strand_id
1 'polypeptide(L)'
;MKNRHFLPEKSWLLLFVIGGLIIGSLFLSGGINRSINRNFLCSLANKRARATAEYAATPIQLHAILQYATSRVVPQQSLGEISVSFDVLKDRAPCNFLVFGLGHDSLMWTSLNPRGTTIFLEEDPKWVRTVLKDAPTLQAYTVQYRTQLQEADKLLAGYQSEPYCSPSKAYLRGNYNCKLALTGLPDVVYDKEWDLIMIDAPKGYFAEAPGRMAAIFSAAVMARARKGSGVTHVFLHDVDRKVEKVYAEEFLCRKHLVKAVGRLWHFEIPPAANVSRGGTWC
;
A
#
# COMPACT_ATOMS: atom_id res chain seq x y z
N MET A 1 89.06 -19.68 59.24
CA MET A 1 88.39 -20.57 58.27
C MET A 1 87.63 -19.69 57.27
N LYS A 2 87.91 -19.83 55.97
CA LYS A 2 87.25 -19.08 54.88
C LYS A 2 85.85 -19.64 54.66
N ASN A 3 84.80 -18.86 54.84
CA ASN A 3 83.49 -19.19 54.27
C ASN A 3 83.28 -18.35 53.00
N ARG A 4 83.26 -19.05 51.86
CA ARG A 4 82.98 -18.48 50.54
C ARG A 4 81.48 -18.21 50.45
N HIS A 5 81.14 -16.98 50.07
CA HIS A 5 79.83 -16.59 49.59
C HIS A 5 79.43 -17.42 48.37
N PHE A 6 78.23 -18.00 48.39
CA PHE A 6 77.47 -18.31 47.18
C PHE A 6 76.59 -17.09 46.88
N LEU A 7 76.88 -16.39 45.79
CA LEU A 7 75.97 -15.42 45.19
C LEU A 7 74.89 -16.19 44.42
N PRO A 8 73.59 -15.97 44.66
CA PRO A 8 72.59 -16.24 43.65
C PRO A 8 72.54 -15.05 42.69
N GLU A 9 73.08 -15.29 41.50
CA GLU A 9 72.84 -14.51 40.29
C GLU A 9 71.32 -14.38 40.01
N LYS A 10 70.92 -13.19 39.55
CA LYS A 10 69.78 -12.96 38.64
C LYS A 10 68.34 -13.02 39.20
N SER A 11 68.10 -12.55 40.43
CA SER A 11 66.72 -12.36 40.93
C SER A 11 65.98 -11.16 40.29
N TRP A 12 66.71 -10.15 39.78
CA TRP A 12 66.11 -8.92 39.24
C TRP A 12 65.55 -9.09 37.81
N LEU A 13 66.17 -9.96 36.99
CA LEU A 13 65.72 -10.19 35.60
C LEU A 13 64.35 -10.89 35.54
N LEU A 14 64.07 -11.80 36.47
CA LEU A 14 62.77 -12.48 36.58
C LEU A 14 61.64 -11.51 36.98
N LEU A 15 61.91 -10.56 37.88
CA LEU A 15 60.94 -9.55 38.29
C LEU A 15 60.58 -8.56 37.17
N PHE A 16 61.55 -8.18 36.34
CA PHE A 16 61.27 -7.32 35.18
C PHE A 16 60.50 -8.02 34.06
N VAL A 17 60.79 -9.30 33.80
CA VAL A 17 60.07 -10.08 32.77
C VAL A 17 58.62 -10.33 33.18
N ILE A 18 58.36 -10.66 34.46
CA ILE A 18 57.00 -10.87 34.98
C ILE A 18 56.23 -9.54 35.05
N GLY A 19 56.87 -8.45 35.50
CA GLY A 19 56.27 -7.12 35.50
C GLY A 19 55.94 -6.60 34.10
N GLY A 20 56.81 -6.84 33.12
CA GLY A 20 56.61 -6.48 31.71
C GLY A 20 55.46 -7.26 31.04
N LEU A 21 55.28 -8.54 31.38
CA LEU A 21 54.18 -9.37 30.85
C LEU A 21 52.82 -8.95 31.44
N ILE A 22 52.76 -8.62 32.74
CA ILE A 22 51.53 -8.15 33.38
C ILE A 22 51.12 -6.79 32.82
N ILE A 23 52.06 -5.84 32.72
CA ILE A 23 51.79 -4.51 32.15
C ILE A 23 51.44 -4.61 30.65
N GLY A 24 52.18 -5.41 29.87
CA GLY A 24 51.87 -5.65 28.45
C GLY A 24 50.49 -6.25 28.22
N SER A 25 50.07 -7.20 29.07
CA SER A 25 48.73 -7.81 29.00
C SER A 25 47.60 -6.83 29.36
N LEU A 26 47.82 -5.91 30.33
CA LEU A 26 46.87 -4.86 30.70
C LEU A 26 46.75 -3.75 29.64
N PHE A 27 47.83 -3.42 28.93
CA PHE A 27 47.80 -2.45 27.83
C PHE A 27 47.20 -3.04 26.53
N LEU A 28 47.42 -4.34 26.25
CA LEU A 28 46.81 -5.02 25.09
C LEU A 28 45.31 -5.33 25.30
N SER A 29 44.88 -5.61 26.53
CA SER A 29 43.46 -5.85 26.84
C SER A 29 42.62 -4.56 26.98
N GLY A 30 43.24 -3.44 27.36
CA GLY A 30 42.56 -2.15 27.52
C GLY A 30 42.29 -1.37 26.22
N GLY A 31 43.14 -1.51 25.20
CA GLY A 31 43.06 -0.71 23.97
C GLY A 31 42.29 -1.35 22.81
N ILE A 32 42.47 -2.65 22.58
CA ILE A 32 41.94 -3.34 21.39
C ILE A 32 40.51 -3.83 21.64
N ASN A 33 40.19 -4.25 22.87
CA ASN A 33 38.89 -4.82 23.21
C ASN A 33 37.79 -3.76 23.44
N ARG A 34 38.15 -2.51 23.74
CA ARG A 34 37.19 -1.40 23.96
C ARG A 34 36.70 -0.76 22.65
N SER A 35 37.54 -0.73 21.61
CA SER A 35 37.23 -0.10 20.32
C SER A 35 36.39 -1.02 19.42
N ILE A 36 36.78 -2.30 19.32
CA ILE A 36 36.06 -3.31 18.52
C ILE A 36 34.66 -3.58 19.13
N ASN A 37 34.57 -3.66 20.46
CA ASN A 37 33.30 -3.91 21.13
C ASN A 37 32.36 -2.68 21.09
N ARG A 38 32.86 -1.44 21.19
CA ARG A 38 32.01 -0.24 20.98
C ARG A 38 31.49 -0.12 19.56
N ASN A 39 32.33 -0.32 18.54
CA ASN A 39 31.89 -0.19 17.16
C ASN A 39 30.89 -1.29 16.77
N PHE A 40 31.09 -2.52 17.27
CA PHE A 40 30.16 -3.62 17.07
C PHE A 40 28.84 -3.42 17.85
N LEU A 41 28.90 -3.01 19.11
CA LEU A 41 27.71 -2.73 19.93
C LEU A 41 26.94 -1.50 19.43
N CYS A 42 27.62 -0.44 18.97
CA CYS A 42 26.98 0.70 18.31
C CYS A 42 26.37 0.29 16.97
N SER A 43 27.04 -0.53 16.17
CA SER A 43 26.47 -1.07 14.92
C SER A 43 25.22 -1.92 15.19
N LEU A 44 25.26 -2.79 16.21
CA LEU A 44 24.14 -3.63 16.61
C LEU A 44 22.99 -2.80 17.21
N ALA A 45 23.29 -1.81 18.05
CA ALA A 45 22.30 -0.87 18.59
C ALA A 45 21.67 -0.02 17.49
N ASN A 46 22.45 0.40 16.48
CA ASN A 46 21.95 1.17 15.35
C ASN A 46 21.12 0.30 14.39
N LYS A 47 21.50 -0.97 14.19
CA LYS A 47 20.66 -1.96 13.49
C LYS A 47 19.35 -2.23 14.23
N ARG A 48 19.41 -2.40 15.56
CA ARG A 48 18.21 -2.61 16.39
C ARG A 48 17.32 -1.37 16.42
N ALA A 49 17.89 -0.17 16.54
CA ALA A 49 17.14 1.08 16.49
C ALA A 49 16.49 1.30 15.12
N ARG A 50 17.18 0.97 14.02
CA ARG A 50 16.59 0.99 12.67
C ARG A 50 15.45 -0.01 12.52
N ALA A 51 15.64 -1.24 12.99
CA ALA A 51 14.57 -2.24 12.99
C ALA A 51 13.37 -1.77 13.85
N THR A 52 13.60 -1.25 15.04
CA THR A 52 12.54 -0.69 15.89
C THR A 52 11.81 0.48 15.22
N ALA A 53 12.53 1.36 14.51
CA ALA A 53 11.93 2.46 13.77
C ALA A 53 11.13 1.99 12.54
N GLU A 54 11.57 0.92 11.89
CA GLU A 54 10.88 0.31 10.74
C GLU A 54 9.53 -0.31 11.14
N TYR A 55 9.47 -0.93 12.33
CA TYR A 55 8.25 -1.49 12.92
C TYR A 55 7.50 -0.55 13.86
N ALA A 56 7.94 0.71 14.01
CA ALA A 56 7.26 1.66 14.86
C ALA A 56 5.86 1.96 14.30
N ALA A 57 4.85 1.81 15.15
CA ALA A 57 3.48 2.16 14.79
C ALA A 57 3.39 3.65 14.48
N THR A 58 2.68 3.97 13.39
CA THR A 58 2.37 5.35 13.02
C THR A 58 1.22 5.88 13.88
N PRO A 59 1.11 7.21 14.12
CA PRO A 59 0.00 7.78 14.89
C PRO A 59 -1.39 7.37 14.36
N ILE A 60 -1.53 7.27 13.03
CA ILE A 60 -2.77 6.86 12.39
C ILE A 60 -3.14 5.39 12.72
N GLN A 61 -2.17 4.51 12.91
CA GLN A 61 -2.43 3.13 13.33
C GLN A 61 -2.95 3.08 14.77
N LEU A 62 -2.38 3.87 15.68
CA LEU A 62 -2.87 3.94 17.06
C LEU A 62 -4.29 4.53 17.12
N HIS A 63 -4.54 5.58 16.33
CA HIS A 63 -5.88 6.16 16.22
C HIS A 63 -6.90 5.18 15.62
N ALA A 64 -6.52 4.41 14.60
CA ALA A 64 -7.38 3.37 14.04
C ALA A 64 -7.75 2.32 15.09
N ILE A 65 -6.78 1.82 15.87
CA ILE A 65 -7.05 0.88 16.96
C ILE A 65 -8.06 1.48 17.95
N LEU A 66 -7.83 2.70 18.42
CA LEU A 66 -8.73 3.36 19.36
C LEU A 66 -10.14 3.54 18.78
N GLN A 67 -10.24 4.01 17.54
CA GLN A 67 -11.50 4.21 16.83
C GLN A 67 -12.29 2.91 16.72
N TYR A 68 -11.68 1.84 16.20
CA TYR A 68 -12.41 0.59 15.95
C TYR A 68 -12.63 -0.26 17.21
N ALA A 69 -11.82 -0.09 18.25
CA ALA A 69 -12.05 -0.74 19.53
C ALA A 69 -13.18 -0.11 20.35
N THR A 70 -13.54 1.16 20.07
CA THR A 70 -14.53 1.91 20.87
C THR A 70 -15.78 2.32 20.10
N SER A 71 -15.73 2.35 18.78
CA SER A 71 -16.87 2.67 17.91
C SER A 71 -17.91 1.55 17.90
N ARG A 72 -19.19 1.94 17.88
CA ARG A 72 -20.32 1.03 17.60
C ARG A 72 -20.58 0.84 16.10
N VAL A 73 -19.94 1.66 15.27
CA VAL A 73 -20.04 1.60 13.82
C VAL A 73 -18.79 0.92 13.28
N VAL A 74 -18.99 -0.15 12.52
CA VAL A 74 -17.93 -0.96 11.90
C VAL A 74 -17.94 -0.80 10.38
N PRO A 75 -16.83 -1.11 9.69
CA PRO A 75 -16.78 -1.18 8.23
C PRO A 75 -17.91 -2.03 7.61
N GLN A 76 -18.35 -1.67 6.40
CA GLN A 76 -19.35 -2.42 5.63
C GLN A 76 -18.83 -3.79 5.19
N GLN A 77 -17.54 -3.88 4.86
CA GLN A 77 -16.91 -5.13 4.47
C GLN A 77 -16.73 -6.05 5.68
N SER A 78 -17.00 -7.33 5.47
CA SER A 78 -16.79 -8.38 6.48
C SER A 78 -15.30 -8.61 6.74
N LEU A 79 -14.97 -9.27 7.85
CA LEU A 79 -13.58 -9.68 8.16
C LEU A 79 -12.96 -10.47 7.00
N GLY A 80 -13.71 -11.39 6.39
CA GLY A 80 -13.23 -12.19 5.27
C GLY A 80 -12.93 -11.36 4.02
N GLU A 81 -13.79 -10.39 3.71
CA GLU A 81 -13.58 -9.45 2.59
C GLU A 81 -12.37 -8.55 2.85
N ILE A 82 -12.28 -7.95 4.04
CA ILE A 82 -11.15 -7.07 4.42
C ILE A 82 -9.82 -7.85 4.38
N SER A 83 -9.82 -9.10 4.82
CA SER A 83 -8.61 -9.94 4.86
C SER A 83 -7.99 -10.11 3.47
N VAL A 84 -8.79 -10.14 2.39
CA VAL A 84 -8.27 -10.24 1.02
C VAL A 84 -7.37 -9.06 0.66
N SER A 85 -7.82 -7.84 0.94
CA SER A 85 -7.04 -6.62 0.67
C SER A 85 -5.89 -6.45 1.66
N PHE A 86 -6.11 -6.85 2.92
CA PHE A 86 -5.08 -6.83 3.96
C PHE A 86 -3.90 -7.73 3.64
N ASP A 87 -4.13 -8.96 3.15
CA ASP A 87 -3.06 -9.89 2.77
C ASP A 87 -2.13 -9.25 1.72
N VAL A 88 -2.69 -8.54 0.74
CA VAL A 88 -1.91 -7.83 -0.28
C VAL A 88 -1.18 -6.62 0.31
N LEU A 89 -1.85 -5.80 1.13
CA LEU A 89 -1.23 -4.64 1.78
C LEU A 89 -0.07 -5.03 2.68
N LYS A 90 -0.20 -6.15 3.40
CA LYS A 90 0.86 -6.67 4.29
C LYS A 90 2.16 -6.96 3.54
N ASP A 91 2.06 -7.46 2.31
CA ASP A 91 3.22 -7.83 1.50
C ASP A 91 3.75 -6.65 0.66
N ARG A 92 2.92 -5.64 0.38
CA ARG A 92 3.23 -4.54 -0.55
C ARG A 92 3.48 -3.19 0.11
N ALA A 93 3.02 -2.97 1.34
CA ALA A 93 3.16 -1.69 2.01
C ALA A 93 4.64 -1.37 2.32
N PRO A 94 5.07 -0.11 2.21
CA PRO A 94 4.29 1.05 1.76
C PRO A 94 4.06 1.05 0.23
N CYS A 95 2.83 1.32 -0.20
CA CYS A 95 2.47 1.37 -1.62
C CYS A 95 1.55 2.54 -1.97
N ASN A 96 1.27 2.71 -3.26
CA ASN A 96 0.23 3.63 -3.74
C ASN A 96 -1.12 2.89 -3.77
N PHE A 97 -2.05 3.28 -2.89
CA PHE A 97 -3.39 2.71 -2.76
C PHE A 97 -4.47 3.75 -3.10
N LEU A 98 -5.24 3.50 -4.15
CA LEU A 98 -6.41 4.32 -4.51
C LEU A 98 -7.69 3.64 -4.02
N VAL A 99 -8.59 4.40 -3.42
CA VAL A 99 -9.89 3.90 -2.97
C VAL A 99 -10.98 4.77 -3.59
N PHE A 100 -11.84 4.17 -4.41
CA PHE A 100 -13.13 4.77 -4.74
C PHE A 100 -14.07 4.45 -3.59
N GLY A 101 -14.44 5.48 -2.83
CA GLY A 101 -15.23 5.42 -1.62
C GLY A 101 -14.52 6.09 -0.45
N LEU A 102 -15.29 6.75 0.39
CA LEU A 102 -14.84 7.33 1.66
C LEU A 102 -15.86 6.95 2.73
N GLY A 103 -15.41 6.52 3.90
CA GLY A 103 -16.33 6.04 4.92
C GLY A 103 -15.65 5.54 6.19
N HIS A 104 -16.38 4.71 6.92
CA HIS A 104 -15.94 4.20 8.22
C HIS A 104 -14.70 3.29 8.15
N ASP A 105 -14.35 2.77 6.98
CA ASP A 105 -13.19 1.94 6.72
C ASP A 105 -11.93 2.73 6.29
N SER A 106 -12.06 4.02 6.01
CA SER A 106 -10.97 4.82 5.41
C SER A 106 -9.77 5.00 6.35
N LEU A 107 -10.04 5.12 7.66
CA LEU A 107 -8.98 5.16 8.66
C LEU A 107 -8.23 3.83 8.73
N MET A 108 -8.95 2.70 8.67
CA MET A 108 -8.37 1.36 8.56
C MET A 108 -7.48 1.26 7.32
N TRP A 109 -8.00 1.60 6.12
CA TRP A 109 -7.23 1.48 4.88
C TRP A 109 -5.93 2.29 4.88
N THR A 110 -5.96 3.51 5.44
CA THR A 110 -4.73 4.30 5.57
C THR A 110 -3.78 3.70 6.60
N SER A 111 -4.30 3.18 7.72
CA SER A 111 -3.50 2.55 8.77
C SER A 111 -2.83 1.24 8.35
N LEU A 112 -3.46 0.49 7.43
CA LEU A 112 -2.93 -0.76 6.87
C LEU A 112 -1.85 -0.52 5.80
N ASN A 113 -1.63 0.73 5.39
CA ASN A 113 -0.59 1.13 4.44
C ASN A 113 0.39 2.13 5.09
N PRO A 114 1.07 1.77 6.21
CA PRO A 114 1.90 2.71 6.96
C PRO A 114 3.01 3.28 6.08
N ARG A 115 3.15 4.61 6.07
CA ARG A 115 4.12 5.37 5.25
C ARG A 115 3.87 5.30 3.73
N GLY A 116 2.83 4.61 3.28
CA GLY A 116 2.38 4.62 1.90
C GLY A 116 1.49 5.83 1.58
N THR A 117 1.03 5.89 0.34
CA THR A 117 0.03 6.88 -0.09
C THR A 117 -1.32 6.18 -0.21
N THR A 118 -2.32 6.62 0.55
CA THR A 118 -3.71 6.18 0.38
C THR A 118 -4.57 7.40 0.04
N ILE A 119 -5.25 7.37 -1.11
CA ILE A 119 -6.15 8.45 -1.57
C ILE A 119 -7.56 7.92 -1.74
N PHE A 120 -8.54 8.68 -1.27
CA PHE A 120 -9.97 8.37 -1.34
C PHE A 120 -10.69 9.28 -2.34
N LEU A 121 -11.58 8.71 -3.15
CA LEU A 121 -12.41 9.42 -4.11
C LEU A 121 -13.88 9.21 -3.78
N GLU A 122 -14.62 10.29 -3.56
CA GLU A 122 -16.01 10.23 -3.06
C GLU A 122 -16.92 11.17 -3.85
N GLU A 123 -18.14 10.74 -4.18
CA GLU A 123 -19.08 11.55 -4.96
C GLU A 123 -19.76 12.68 -4.16
N ASP A 124 -19.94 12.51 -2.84
CA ASP A 124 -20.68 13.47 -2.02
C ASP A 124 -19.73 14.48 -1.32
N PRO A 125 -19.68 15.75 -1.77
CA PRO A 125 -18.82 16.75 -1.17
C PRO A 125 -19.17 17.06 0.29
N LYS A 126 -20.43 16.87 0.73
CA LYS A 126 -20.80 17.06 2.13
C LYS A 126 -20.26 15.91 2.98
N TRP A 127 -20.29 14.70 2.44
CA TRP A 127 -19.72 13.53 3.11
C TRP A 127 -18.20 13.66 3.26
N VAL A 128 -17.50 14.09 2.21
CA VAL A 128 -16.05 14.39 2.27
C VAL A 128 -15.73 15.37 3.41
N ARG A 129 -16.44 16.49 3.49
CA ARG A 129 -16.23 17.48 4.57
C ARG A 129 -16.51 16.90 5.95
N THR A 130 -17.53 16.05 6.07
CA THR A 130 -17.91 15.42 7.34
C THR A 130 -16.80 14.49 7.83
N VAL A 131 -16.34 13.58 6.98
CA VAL A 131 -15.29 12.61 7.34
C VAL A 131 -13.95 13.31 7.60
N LEU A 132 -13.56 14.29 6.78
CA LEU A 132 -12.30 15.00 6.97
C LEU A 132 -12.27 15.90 8.22
N LYS A 133 -13.44 16.32 8.73
CA LYS A 133 -13.53 17.01 10.03
C LYS A 133 -13.09 16.10 11.18
N ASP A 134 -13.49 14.83 11.13
CA ASP A 134 -13.21 13.86 12.19
C ASP A 134 -11.86 13.16 12.00
N ALA A 135 -11.42 13.00 10.74
CA ALA A 135 -10.15 12.38 10.37
C ALA A 135 -9.35 13.26 9.38
N PRO A 136 -8.78 14.40 9.83
CA PRO A 136 -8.13 15.39 8.96
C PRO A 136 -6.83 14.91 8.31
N THR A 137 -6.34 13.73 8.68
CA THR A 137 -5.13 13.13 8.10
C THR A 137 -5.42 12.31 6.84
N LEU A 138 -6.70 12.03 6.54
CA LEU A 138 -7.09 11.32 5.32
C LEU A 138 -6.92 12.23 4.10
N GLN A 139 -6.45 11.66 2.98
CA GLN A 139 -6.36 12.34 1.71
C GLN A 139 -7.57 11.97 0.86
N ALA A 140 -8.60 12.81 0.85
CA ALA A 140 -9.84 12.55 0.13
C ALA A 140 -10.20 13.69 -0.82
N TYR A 141 -10.75 13.33 -1.99
CA TYR A 141 -11.17 14.28 -3.01
C TYR A 141 -12.60 13.97 -3.48
N THR A 142 -13.37 15.04 -3.70
CA THR A 142 -14.69 14.89 -4.33
C THR A 142 -14.52 14.60 -5.82
N VAL A 143 -15.28 13.64 -6.34
CA VAL A 143 -15.31 13.28 -7.76
C VAL A 143 -16.72 13.43 -8.30
N GLN A 144 -16.84 14.05 -9.47
CA GLN A 144 -18.11 14.14 -10.17
C GLN A 144 -18.26 13.00 -11.19
N TYR A 145 -19.25 12.16 -10.98
CA TYR A 145 -19.62 11.11 -11.92
C TYR A 145 -20.61 11.66 -12.95
N ARG A 146 -20.38 11.32 -14.22
CA ARG A 146 -21.24 11.72 -15.36
C ARG A 146 -22.10 10.58 -15.92
N THR A 147 -22.06 9.43 -15.26
CA THR A 147 -22.83 8.22 -15.59
C THR A 147 -23.80 7.94 -14.47
N GLN A 148 -25.01 7.53 -14.80
CA GLN A 148 -26.00 7.04 -13.85
C GLN A 148 -26.18 5.54 -13.99
N LEU A 149 -26.59 4.87 -12.90
CA LEU A 149 -26.77 3.42 -12.86
C LEU A 149 -27.72 2.93 -13.96
N GLN A 150 -28.81 3.65 -14.22
CA GLN A 150 -29.78 3.33 -15.27
C GLN A 150 -29.19 3.31 -16.70
N GLU A 151 -28.03 3.93 -16.90
CA GLU A 151 -27.36 3.97 -18.20
C GLU A 151 -26.46 2.74 -18.44
N ALA A 152 -26.31 1.85 -17.45
CA ALA A 152 -25.34 0.76 -17.48
C ALA A 152 -25.44 -0.13 -18.73
N ASP A 153 -26.65 -0.59 -19.08
CA ASP A 153 -26.85 -1.47 -20.23
C ASP A 153 -26.53 -0.76 -21.56
N LYS A 154 -26.96 0.51 -21.70
CA LYS A 154 -26.69 1.34 -22.88
C LYS A 154 -25.20 1.63 -23.05
N LEU A 155 -24.52 1.97 -21.96
CA LEU A 155 -23.09 2.25 -21.96
C LEU A 155 -22.28 1.00 -22.36
N LEU A 156 -22.64 -0.16 -21.82
CA LEU A 156 -21.96 -1.42 -22.13
C LEU A 156 -22.17 -1.84 -23.60
N ALA A 157 -23.39 -1.69 -24.13
CA ALA A 157 -23.67 -2.01 -25.53
C ALA A 157 -22.98 -1.05 -26.51
N GLY A 158 -22.71 0.20 -26.10
CA GLY A 158 -22.25 1.26 -26.99
C GLY A 158 -20.75 1.58 -26.93
N TYR A 159 -20.04 1.24 -25.85
CA TYR A 159 -18.69 1.76 -25.63
C TYR A 159 -17.70 1.39 -26.75
N GLN A 160 -17.87 0.23 -27.39
CA GLN A 160 -16.98 -0.24 -28.46
C GLN A 160 -17.00 0.64 -29.72
N SER A 161 -18.08 1.40 -29.93
CA SER A 161 -18.21 2.34 -31.05
C SER A 161 -17.38 3.61 -30.85
N GLU A 162 -16.96 3.92 -29.63
CA GLU A 162 -16.12 5.06 -29.30
C GLU A 162 -14.64 4.64 -29.24
N PRO A 163 -13.78 5.07 -30.19
CA PRO A 163 -12.39 4.65 -30.24
C PRO A 163 -11.62 4.93 -28.94
N TYR A 164 -11.93 6.03 -28.24
CA TYR A 164 -11.27 6.39 -26.98
C TYR A 164 -11.82 5.66 -25.76
N CYS A 165 -12.77 4.73 -25.93
CA CYS A 165 -13.12 3.71 -24.93
C CYS A 165 -12.44 2.36 -25.19
N SER A 166 -11.73 2.20 -26.31
CA SER A 166 -11.09 0.93 -26.65
C SER A 166 -9.83 0.68 -25.79
N PRO A 167 -9.47 -0.57 -25.49
CA PRO A 167 -8.35 -0.91 -24.61
C PRO A 167 -6.97 -0.47 -25.14
N SER A 168 -6.87 -0.11 -26.43
CA SER A 168 -5.65 0.35 -27.08
C SER A 168 -5.49 1.87 -27.11
N LYS A 169 -6.58 2.62 -26.96
CA LYS A 169 -6.60 4.09 -27.06
C LYS A 169 -7.21 4.79 -25.85
N ALA A 170 -7.75 4.05 -24.89
CA ALA A 170 -8.40 4.62 -23.72
C ALA A 170 -7.41 5.41 -22.85
N TYR A 171 -7.85 6.58 -22.42
CA TYR A 171 -7.20 7.46 -21.45
C TYR A 171 -8.27 8.12 -20.58
N LEU A 172 -7.88 8.68 -19.42
CA LEU A 172 -8.84 9.27 -18.48
C LEU A 172 -8.84 10.81 -18.53
N ARG A 173 -7.68 11.42 -18.32
CA ARG A 173 -7.51 12.87 -18.23
C ARG A 173 -8.02 13.57 -19.50
N GLY A 174 -9.14 14.28 -19.38
CA GLY A 174 -9.76 15.04 -20.47
C GLY A 174 -10.51 14.21 -21.53
N ASN A 175 -10.72 12.91 -21.32
CA ASN A 175 -11.44 12.06 -22.27
C ASN A 175 -12.96 12.27 -22.20
N TYR A 176 -13.45 13.38 -22.74
CA TYR A 176 -14.89 13.66 -22.72
C TYR A 176 -15.69 12.80 -23.70
N ASN A 177 -15.04 12.25 -24.74
CA ASN A 177 -15.68 11.39 -25.74
C ASN A 177 -16.11 10.04 -25.15
N CYS A 178 -15.23 9.38 -24.39
CA CYS A 178 -15.58 8.11 -23.76
C CYS A 178 -16.35 8.33 -22.46
N LYS A 179 -17.69 8.21 -22.47
CA LYS A 179 -18.55 8.48 -21.30
C LYS A 179 -18.17 7.69 -20.03
N LEU A 180 -17.56 6.51 -20.16
CA LEU A 180 -17.07 5.69 -19.04
C LEU A 180 -15.78 6.22 -18.39
N ALA A 181 -15.01 7.06 -19.07
CA ALA A 181 -13.80 7.62 -18.50
C ALA A 181 -14.13 8.64 -17.39
N LEU A 182 -13.58 8.46 -16.19
CA LEU A 182 -13.66 9.49 -15.15
C LEU A 182 -12.70 10.63 -15.48
N THR A 183 -13.29 11.75 -15.87
CA THR A 183 -12.62 13.03 -16.10
C THR A 183 -12.70 13.90 -14.85
N GLY A 184 -11.79 14.85 -14.68
CA GLY A 184 -11.81 15.79 -13.54
C GLY A 184 -11.30 15.25 -12.21
N LEU A 185 -10.63 14.08 -12.20
CA LEU A 185 -9.86 13.63 -11.03
C LEU A 185 -8.68 14.60 -10.74
N PRO A 186 -8.19 14.67 -9.49
CA PRO A 186 -6.98 15.42 -9.15
C PRO A 186 -5.77 14.93 -9.93
N ASP A 187 -4.82 15.82 -10.26
CA ASP A 187 -3.61 15.48 -11.02
C ASP A 187 -2.82 14.32 -10.40
N VAL A 188 -2.71 14.30 -9.07
CA VAL A 188 -2.03 13.22 -8.32
C VAL A 188 -2.62 11.84 -8.61
N VAL A 189 -3.90 11.75 -8.98
CA VAL A 189 -4.55 10.48 -9.32
C VAL A 189 -4.18 10.00 -10.72
N TYR A 190 -4.04 10.91 -11.67
CA TYR A 190 -3.62 10.57 -13.02
C TYR A 190 -2.12 10.28 -13.15
N ASP A 191 -1.30 11.00 -12.38
CA ASP A 191 0.15 10.99 -12.56
C ASP A 191 0.84 9.85 -11.78
N LYS A 192 0.11 9.22 -10.86
CA LYS A 192 0.62 8.15 -10.01
C LYS A 192 0.27 6.78 -10.58
N GLU A 193 1.23 5.86 -10.51
CA GLU A 193 0.98 4.44 -10.74
C GLU A 193 0.43 3.81 -9.47
N TRP A 194 -0.73 3.20 -9.57
CA TRP A 194 -1.41 2.58 -8.43
C TRP A 194 -1.03 1.10 -8.32
N ASP A 195 -0.57 0.70 -7.13
CA ASP A 195 -0.27 -0.69 -6.82
C ASP A 195 -1.55 -1.44 -6.43
N LEU A 196 -2.42 -0.77 -5.67
CA LEU A 196 -3.72 -1.25 -5.26
C LEU A 196 -4.81 -0.24 -5.65
N ILE A 197 -5.95 -0.75 -6.09
CA ILE A 197 -7.17 0.04 -6.31
C ILE A 197 -8.35 -0.70 -5.67
N MET A 198 -9.02 -0.09 -4.69
CA MET A 198 -10.29 -0.57 -4.13
C MET A 198 -11.44 0.20 -4.77
N ILE A 199 -12.43 -0.52 -5.29
CA ILE A 199 -13.65 0.03 -5.87
C ILE A 199 -14.79 -0.32 -4.93
N ASP A 200 -15.07 0.57 -3.99
CA ASP A 200 -16.18 0.48 -3.03
C ASP A 200 -17.17 1.66 -3.10
N ALA A 201 -17.11 2.43 -4.19
CA ALA A 201 -18.03 3.50 -4.50
C ALA A 201 -17.96 3.77 -6.02
N PRO A 202 -18.90 4.56 -6.58
CA PRO A 202 -20.02 5.26 -5.95
C PRO A 202 -21.15 4.34 -5.44
N LYS A 203 -22.11 4.96 -4.76
CA LYS A 203 -23.29 4.35 -4.11
C LYS A 203 -24.04 3.29 -4.95
N GLY A 204 -24.39 3.61 -6.19
CA GLY A 204 -25.04 2.67 -7.13
C GLY A 204 -26.31 1.96 -6.63
N TYR A 205 -27.09 2.54 -5.72
CA TYR A 205 -28.29 1.88 -5.14
C TYR A 205 -29.65 2.39 -5.68
N PHE A 206 -29.67 3.41 -6.55
CA PHE A 206 -30.87 3.85 -7.27
C PHE A 206 -30.52 4.27 -8.71
N ALA A 207 -31.53 4.33 -9.57
CA ALA A 207 -31.39 4.50 -11.03
C ALA A 207 -30.57 5.74 -11.43
N GLU A 208 -30.84 6.89 -10.81
CA GLU A 208 -30.21 8.17 -11.09
C GLU A 208 -28.88 8.36 -10.34
N ALA A 209 -28.55 7.45 -9.41
CA ALA A 209 -27.28 7.48 -8.69
C ALA A 209 -26.12 7.20 -9.64
N PRO A 210 -24.93 7.73 -9.36
CA PRO A 210 -23.74 7.22 -10.01
C PRO A 210 -23.51 5.75 -9.64
N GLY A 211 -23.34 4.91 -10.67
CA GLY A 211 -22.98 3.51 -10.53
C GLY A 211 -21.47 3.27 -10.72
N ARG A 212 -20.99 2.08 -10.36
CA ARG A 212 -19.55 1.74 -10.38
C ARG A 212 -18.94 1.56 -11.77
N MET A 213 -19.73 1.69 -12.84
CA MET A 213 -19.29 1.54 -14.23
C MET A 213 -18.03 2.35 -14.56
N ALA A 214 -18.05 3.66 -14.27
CA ALA A 214 -16.95 4.56 -14.60
C ALA A 214 -15.71 4.33 -13.71
N ALA A 215 -15.91 3.91 -12.44
CA ALA A 215 -14.82 3.55 -11.54
C ALA A 215 -14.12 2.26 -11.99
N ILE A 216 -14.89 1.23 -12.36
CA ILE A 216 -14.38 -0.04 -12.91
C ILE A 216 -13.59 0.21 -14.20
N PHE A 217 -14.16 0.95 -15.15
CA PHE A 217 -13.46 1.32 -16.39
C PHE A 217 -12.17 2.09 -16.10
N SER A 218 -12.22 3.07 -15.20
CA SER A 218 -11.05 3.90 -14.87
C SER A 218 -9.94 3.11 -14.19
N ALA A 219 -10.28 2.17 -13.30
CA ALA A 219 -9.30 1.26 -12.70
C ALA A 219 -8.63 0.38 -13.76
N ALA A 220 -9.40 -0.14 -14.72
CA ALA A 220 -8.87 -0.94 -15.83
C ALA A 220 -7.88 -0.12 -16.69
N VAL A 221 -8.24 1.13 -17.03
CA VAL A 221 -7.35 2.04 -17.78
C VAL A 221 -6.08 2.34 -17.00
N MET A 222 -6.18 2.69 -15.71
CA MET A 222 -5.02 3.00 -14.87
C MET A 222 -4.08 1.80 -14.71
N ALA A 223 -4.62 0.61 -14.42
CA ALA A 223 -3.85 -0.62 -14.27
C ALA A 223 -3.09 -0.99 -15.56
N ARG A 224 -3.75 -0.87 -16.71
CA ARG A 224 -3.14 -1.16 -18.02
C ARG A 224 -2.12 -0.11 -18.45
N ALA A 225 -2.28 1.15 -18.04
CA ALA A 225 -1.38 2.25 -18.33
C ALA A 225 -0.10 2.25 -17.48
N ARG A 226 -0.01 1.36 -16.48
CA ARG A 226 1.19 1.14 -15.68
C ARG A 226 2.40 0.87 -16.60
N LYS A 227 3.47 1.62 -16.38
CA LYS A 227 4.79 1.55 -17.00
C LYS A 227 5.76 0.72 -16.15
N GLY A 228 5.62 0.79 -14.82
CA GLY A 228 6.42 0.00 -13.89
C GLY A 228 6.17 -1.51 -13.99
N SER A 229 7.08 -2.30 -13.44
CA SER A 229 6.92 -3.76 -13.35
C SER A 229 5.81 -4.16 -12.37
N GLY A 230 5.37 -5.41 -12.48
CA GLY A 230 4.34 -5.98 -11.63
C GLY A 230 2.93 -5.74 -12.15
N VAL A 231 1.94 -6.15 -11.35
CA VAL A 231 0.51 -5.99 -11.62
C VAL A 231 -0.07 -4.89 -10.73
N THR A 232 -1.20 -4.33 -11.13
CA THR A 232 -2.07 -3.57 -10.22
C THR A 232 -3.10 -4.53 -9.63
N HIS A 233 -3.20 -4.57 -8.30
CA HIS A 233 -4.23 -5.32 -7.59
C HIS A 233 -5.51 -4.49 -7.56
N VAL A 234 -6.58 -4.98 -8.18
CA VAL A 234 -7.88 -4.29 -8.20
C VAL A 234 -8.89 -5.10 -7.39
N PHE A 235 -9.51 -4.46 -6.41
CA PHE A 235 -10.55 -5.05 -5.57
C PHE A 235 -11.88 -4.39 -5.92
N LEU A 236 -12.89 -5.18 -6.28
CA LEU A 236 -14.23 -4.70 -6.55
C LEU A 236 -15.18 -5.31 -5.52
N HIS A 237 -15.89 -4.46 -4.79
CA HIS A 237 -16.91 -4.86 -3.84
C HIS A 237 -18.32 -4.82 -4.46
N ASP A 238 -19.32 -5.35 -3.76
CA ASP A 238 -20.72 -5.46 -4.20
C ASP A 238 -20.93 -6.22 -5.54
N VAL A 239 -20.12 -7.24 -5.82
CA VAL A 239 -20.23 -8.06 -7.05
C VAL A 239 -21.45 -9.00 -7.10
N ASP A 240 -22.24 -9.03 -6.04
CA ASP A 240 -23.58 -9.63 -6.02
C ASP A 240 -24.58 -8.82 -6.86
N ARG A 241 -24.29 -7.54 -7.13
CA ARG A 241 -25.06 -6.69 -8.05
C ARG A 241 -24.67 -6.97 -9.50
N LYS A 242 -25.69 -6.95 -10.39
CA LYS A 242 -25.55 -7.29 -11.82
C LYS A 242 -24.56 -6.37 -12.53
N VAL A 243 -24.65 -5.05 -12.29
CA VAL A 243 -23.85 -4.06 -13.03
C VAL A 243 -22.36 -4.23 -12.73
N GLU A 244 -22.01 -4.32 -11.45
CA GLU A 244 -20.65 -4.53 -10.95
C GLU A 244 -20.05 -5.80 -11.54
N LYS A 245 -20.79 -6.91 -11.48
CA LYS A 245 -20.35 -8.20 -12.02
C LYS A 245 -20.06 -8.14 -13.52
N VAL A 246 -21.00 -7.61 -14.31
CA VAL A 246 -20.88 -7.55 -15.77
C VAL A 246 -19.75 -6.61 -16.18
N TYR A 247 -19.63 -5.44 -15.56
CA TYR A 247 -18.56 -4.49 -15.86
C TYR A 247 -17.18 -5.03 -15.43
N ALA A 248 -17.10 -5.80 -14.35
CA ALA A 248 -15.86 -6.46 -13.94
C ALA A 248 -15.41 -7.51 -14.96
N GLU A 249 -16.34 -8.34 -15.42
CA GLU A 249 -16.06 -9.37 -16.43
C GLU A 249 -15.65 -8.75 -17.77
N GLU A 250 -16.22 -7.59 -18.13
CA GLU A 250 -15.89 -6.86 -19.35
C GLU A 250 -14.53 -6.14 -19.28
N PHE A 251 -14.26 -5.37 -18.22
CA PHE A 251 -13.11 -4.46 -18.19
C PHE A 251 -11.92 -4.95 -17.36
N LEU A 252 -12.17 -5.73 -16.29
CA LEU A 252 -11.11 -6.29 -15.43
C LEU A 252 -10.74 -7.72 -15.86
N CYS A 253 -11.65 -8.39 -16.57
CA CYS A 253 -11.53 -9.72 -17.15
C CYS A 253 -11.45 -10.87 -16.16
N ARG A 254 -12.30 -11.87 -16.39
CA ARG A 254 -12.34 -13.09 -15.58
C ARG A 254 -10.99 -13.80 -15.47
N LYS A 255 -10.17 -13.75 -16.53
CA LYS A 255 -8.82 -14.34 -16.56
C LYS A 255 -7.84 -13.72 -15.56
N HIS A 256 -8.10 -12.50 -15.08
CA HIS A 256 -7.28 -11.82 -14.08
C HIS A 256 -7.85 -11.95 -12.65
N LEU A 257 -9.01 -12.60 -12.46
CA LEU A 257 -9.60 -12.82 -11.14
C LEU A 257 -8.79 -13.88 -10.39
N VAL A 258 -8.20 -13.52 -9.25
CA VAL A 258 -7.34 -14.42 -8.46
C VAL A 258 -7.98 -14.85 -7.14
N LYS A 259 -8.92 -14.07 -6.58
CA LYS A 259 -9.62 -14.43 -5.34
C LYS A 259 -11.02 -13.83 -5.30
N ALA A 260 -11.98 -14.53 -4.71
CA ALA A 260 -13.32 -14.06 -4.45
C ALA A 260 -13.77 -14.48 -3.05
N VAL A 261 -14.22 -13.53 -2.23
CA VAL A 261 -14.70 -13.79 -0.87
C VAL A 261 -15.91 -12.90 -0.61
N GLY A 262 -17.05 -13.49 -0.23
CA GLY A 262 -18.29 -12.75 -0.05
C GLY A 262 -18.66 -11.97 -1.31
N ARG A 263 -18.80 -10.65 -1.19
CA ARG A 263 -19.12 -9.72 -2.29
C ARG A 263 -17.88 -9.04 -2.87
N LEU A 264 -16.69 -9.43 -2.44
CA LEU A 264 -15.42 -8.87 -2.91
C LEU A 264 -14.75 -9.80 -3.93
N TRP A 265 -14.39 -9.25 -5.09
CA TRP A 265 -13.52 -9.88 -6.07
C TRP A 265 -12.17 -9.16 -6.13
N HIS A 266 -11.08 -9.93 -6.21
CA HIS A 266 -9.71 -9.44 -6.34
C HIS A 266 -9.11 -9.90 -7.67
N PHE A 267 -8.64 -8.91 -8.44
CA PHE A 267 -8.00 -9.07 -9.73
C PHE A 267 -6.52 -8.67 -9.68
N GLU A 268 -5.70 -9.32 -10.50
CA GLU A 268 -4.31 -8.93 -10.78
C GLU A 268 -4.17 -8.53 -12.23
N ILE A 269 -4.16 -7.23 -12.50
CA ILE A 269 -4.18 -6.70 -13.86
C ILE A 269 -2.76 -6.31 -14.30
N PRO A 270 -2.21 -6.96 -15.34
CA PRO A 270 -0.90 -6.61 -15.86
C PRO A 270 -0.93 -5.33 -16.72
N PRO A 271 0.22 -4.62 -16.84
CA PRO A 271 0.43 -3.60 -17.84
C PRO A 271 0.07 -4.05 -19.25
N ALA A 272 -0.47 -3.15 -20.08
CA ALA A 272 -0.83 -3.48 -21.47
C ALA A 272 0.38 -3.93 -22.31
N ALA A 273 1.60 -3.49 -21.97
CA ALA A 273 2.83 -3.94 -22.63
C ALA A 273 3.09 -5.45 -22.47
N ASN A 274 2.53 -6.09 -21.45
CA ASN A 274 2.76 -7.50 -21.13
C ASN A 274 1.65 -8.42 -21.67
N VAL A 275 0.67 -7.89 -22.41
CA VAL A 275 -0.48 -8.65 -22.94
C VAL A 275 -0.53 -8.49 -24.46
N SER A 276 -0.85 -9.57 -25.18
CA SER A 276 -1.10 -9.53 -26.62
C SER A 276 -2.20 -8.52 -26.96
N ARG A 277 -1.93 -7.61 -27.90
CA ARG A 277 -2.85 -6.54 -28.33
C ARG A 277 -4.07 -7.13 -29.06
N GLY A 278 -5.08 -7.55 -28.31
CA GLY A 278 -6.43 -7.82 -28.81
C GLY A 278 -7.24 -6.53 -28.96
N GLY A 279 -8.28 -6.57 -29.80
CA GLY A 279 -9.24 -5.46 -29.94
C GLY A 279 -10.21 -5.33 -28.75
N THR A 280 -10.17 -6.29 -27.83
CA THR A 280 -11.07 -6.44 -26.68
C THR A 280 -10.31 -6.26 -25.36
N TRP A 281 -11.04 -5.87 -24.30
CA TRP A 281 -10.47 -5.72 -22.95
C TRP A 281 -9.97 -7.05 -22.41
N CYS A 282 -10.72 -8.12 -22.69
CA CYS A 282 -10.43 -9.51 -22.39
C CYS A 282 -10.11 -10.27 -23.68
#